data_AF-A0A1I2G1E8-F1
#
_entry.id   AF-A0A1I2G1E8-F1
#
_cell.length_a   1.000
_cell.length_b   1.000
_cell.length_c   1.000
_cell.angle_alpha   90.00
_cell.angle_beta   90.00
_cell.angle_gamma   90.00
#
_symmetry.space_group_name_H-M   'P 1'
#
loop_
_entity.id
_entity.type
_entity.pdbx_description
1 polymer ?
#
loop_
_entity_poly.entity_id
_entity_poly.type
_entity_poly.pdbx_seq_one_letter_code
_entity_poly.pdbx_strand_id
1 'polypeptide(L)'
;MTYQVRPLGPGDQQLAWDLGSLTFGYHERPMPEGWASDGAGRRTLGVFDPAGRMVAKAVDREQGQWFGGRIVPTSGIAGVATAAELRGRGLGRLVLTELLRGARERGAVISTLFDTTPGPYRALGWEEVGALVHYTVRTRVLAEIRPGAGITLRPATEADIPAVGDVYREVARTSTAMMDRSGPAFVTPPAELLAGHDGFTVAVDEAGAVVGYATWDRGPGYDASGKLTVDDLIGLTPEATRTLLAMLGGWASVAPTVLIRLGTADPVWSLLARGDATPESTHPWMLRVVDAPAAVAARGWPRHLTGEVDLELTDDVCPWHQGRYRLKLSQGYGRLEPGGAGTVRLTPRGLASWYAGAATPQQLRRSGFLSGGDTGTDDLLRTATAGPVPTLHDYF
;
A
#
# COMPACT_ATOMS: atom_id res chain seq x y z
N MET A 1 -36.51 1.96 -3.39
CA MET A 1 -36.02 3.00 -2.49
C MET A 1 -34.88 3.72 -3.20
N THR A 2 -34.95 5.04 -3.32
CA THR A 2 -33.88 5.83 -3.94
C THR A 2 -32.92 6.23 -2.84
N TYR A 3 -31.67 5.75 -2.90
CA TYR A 3 -30.62 6.16 -2.00
C TYR A 3 -29.92 7.42 -2.53
N GLN A 4 -29.55 8.34 -1.65
CA GLN A 4 -28.76 9.51 -1.99
C GLN A 4 -27.29 9.25 -1.67
N VAL A 5 -26.39 9.44 -2.65
CA VAL A 5 -24.94 9.41 -2.43
C VAL A 5 -24.43 10.85 -2.40
N ARG A 6 -23.68 11.21 -1.36
CA ARG A 6 -23.08 12.55 -1.25
C ARG A 6 -21.82 12.56 -0.39
N PRO A 7 -20.93 13.55 -0.57
CA PRO A 7 -19.89 13.83 0.41
C PRO A 7 -20.49 14.09 1.80
N LEU A 8 -19.75 13.67 2.83
CA LEU A 8 -20.08 14.03 4.19
C LEU A 8 -19.67 15.47 4.50
N GLY A 9 -20.43 16.11 5.38
CA GLY A 9 -20.12 17.42 5.94
C GLY A 9 -19.94 17.38 7.46
N PRO A 10 -19.68 18.53 8.09
CA PRO A 10 -19.49 18.62 9.55
C PRO A 10 -20.67 18.07 10.38
N GLY A 11 -21.89 18.06 9.83
CA GLY A 11 -23.06 17.51 10.51
C GLY A 11 -23.17 15.98 10.48
N ASP A 12 -22.37 15.28 9.67
CA ASP A 12 -22.48 13.83 9.47
C ASP A 12 -21.48 13.01 10.32
N GLN A 13 -20.67 13.68 11.14
CA GLN A 13 -19.56 13.06 11.87
C GLN A 13 -20.03 11.91 12.76
N GLN A 14 -21.05 12.17 13.57
CA GLN A 14 -21.61 11.16 14.47
C GLN A 14 -22.14 9.95 13.69
N LEU A 15 -22.87 10.19 12.59
CA LEU A 15 -23.40 9.11 11.74
C LEU A 15 -22.27 8.26 11.15
N ALA A 16 -21.18 8.89 10.72
CA ALA A 16 -20.03 8.19 10.17
C ALA A 16 -19.26 7.41 11.25
N TRP A 17 -19.14 7.96 12.46
CA TRP A 17 -18.56 7.26 13.61
C TRP A 17 -19.40 6.04 13.99
N ASP A 18 -20.69 6.21 14.21
CA ASP A 18 -21.60 5.14 14.65
C ASP A 18 -21.62 3.96 13.68
N LEU A 19 -21.75 4.25 12.37
CA LEU A 19 -21.73 3.21 11.35
C LEU A 19 -20.36 2.50 11.28
N GLY A 20 -19.26 3.25 11.41
CA GLY A 20 -17.90 2.73 11.35
C GLY A 20 -17.55 1.88 12.58
N SER A 21 -17.82 2.40 13.78
CA SER A 21 -17.50 1.76 15.05
C SER A 21 -18.25 0.45 15.25
N LEU A 22 -19.50 0.38 14.79
CA LEU A 22 -20.26 -0.86 14.76
C LEU A 22 -19.68 -1.85 13.74
N THR A 23 -19.28 -1.38 12.55
CA THR A 23 -18.73 -2.23 11.49
C THR A 23 -17.38 -2.85 11.87
N PHE A 24 -16.53 -2.09 12.56
CA PHE A 24 -15.16 -2.47 12.89
C PHE A 24 -14.95 -2.85 14.37
N GLY A 25 -16.04 -2.96 15.14
CA GLY A 25 -16.00 -3.56 16.48
C GLY A 25 -15.46 -2.67 17.60
N TYR A 26 -15.47 -1.34 17.44
CA TYR A 26 -15.01 -0.39 18.48
C TYR A 26 -16.11 0.55 19.00
N HIS A 27 -17.39 0.20 18.81
CA HIS A 27 -18.57 0.97 19.21
C HIS A 27 -18.71 1.25 20.72
N GLU A 28 -18.00 0.50 21.57
CA GLU A 28 -17.93 0.78 23.01
C GLU A 28 -17.05 2.01 23.34
N ARG A 29 -16.18 2.42 22.40
CA ARG A 29 -15.31 3.59 22.58
C ARG A 29 -16.08 4.86 22.20
N PRO A 30 -15.99 5.94 23.00
CA PRO A 30 -16.53 7.23 22.59
C PRO A 30 -15.79 7.73 21.34
N MET A 31 -16.48 8.52 20.52
CA MET A 31 -15.83 9.25 19.43
C MET A 31 -14.74 10.16 20.01
N PRO A 32 -13.48 10.06 19.57
CA PRO A 32 -12.42 10.93 20.05
C PRO A 32 -12.76 12.41 19.82
N GLU A 33 -12.31 13.26 20.74
CA GLU A 33 -12.39 14.70 20.55
C GLU A 33 -11.60 15.10 19.30
N GLY A 34 -12.20 15.94 18.44
CA GLY A 34 -11.60 16.34 17.17
C GLY A 34 -11.63 15.27 16.07
N TRP A 35 -12.32 14.13 16.26
CA TRP A 35 -12.48 13.15 15.18
C TRP A 35 -13.22 13.77 13.99
N ALA A 36 -12.66 13.56 12.80
CA ALA A 36 -13.27 13.98 11.55
C ALA A 36 -13.31 12.83 10.54
N SER A 37 -14.46 12.68 9.88
CA SER A 37 -14.69 11.81 8.75
C SER A 37 -13.91 12.29 7.53
N ASP A 38 -13.62 13.58 7.45
CA ASP A 38 -13.05 14.28 6.30
C ASP A 38 -12.00 15.30 6.71
N GLY A 39 -11.10 15.63 5.79
CA GLY A 39 -10.01 16.57 6.05
C GLY A 39 -9.06 16.70 4.86
N ALA A 40 -7.89 17.28 5.09
CA ALA A 40 -6.86 17.40 4.07
C ALA A 40 -6.49 16.00 3.53
N GLY A 41 -6.60 15.81 2.21
CA GLY A 41 -6.37 14.54 1.54
C GLY A 41 -7.33 13.40 1.94
N ARG A 42 -8.46 13.69 2.59
CA ARG A 42 -9.43 12.67 3.00
C ARG A 42 -10.85 13.10 2.65
N ARG A 43 -11.53 12.30 1.82
CA ARG A 43 -12.90 12.53 1.37
C ARG A 43 -13.78 11.30 1.57
N THR A 44 -14.91 11.45 2.22
CA THR A 44 -15.83 10.39 2.60
C THR A 44 -17.13 10.61 1.87
N LEU A 45 -17.60 9.55 1.22
CA LEU A 45 -18.95 9.51 0.66
C LEU A 45 -19.84 8.69 1.58
N GLY A 46 -21.03 9.21 1.84
CA GLY A 46 -22.12 8.50 2.51
C GLY A 46 -23.24 8.16 1.55
N VAL A 47 -23.91 7.05 1.83
CA VAL A 47 -25.17 6.66 1.21
C VAL A 47 -26.26 6.81 2.25
N PHE A 48 -27.31 7.56 1.91
CA PHE A 48 -28.42 7.87 2.81
C PHE A 48 -29.73 7.28 2.27
N ASP A 49 -30.52 6.71 3.17
CA ASP A 49 -31.88 6.26 2.85
C ASP A 49 -32.88 7.45 2.86
N PRO A 50 -34.13 7.26 2.41
CA PRO A 50 -35.11 8.35 2.38
C PRO A 50 -35.46 8.97 3.75
N ALA A 51 -35.12 8.29 4.86
CA ALA A 51 -35.30 8.81 6.21
C ALA A 51 -34.08 9.63 6.69
N GLY A 52 -33.05 9.79 5.85
CA GLY A 52 -31.85 10.56 6.17
C GLY A 52 -30.83 9.78 7.00
N ARG A 53 -31.01 8.48 7.19
CA ARG A 53 -30.05 7.64 7.91
C ARG A 53 -28.90 7.24 6.98
N MET A 54 -27.67 7.32 7.48
CA MET A 54 -26.48 6.81 6.77
C MET A 54 -26.48 5.28 6.80
N VAL A 55 -26.49 4.66 5.62
CA VAL A 55 -26.59 3.20 5.46
C VAL A 55 -25.36 2.57 4.83
N ALA A 56 -24.49 3.35 4.20
CA ALA A 56 -23.16 2.93 3.79
C ALA A 56 -22.21 4.13 3.73
N LYS A 57 -20.91 3.87 3.80
CA LYS A 57 -19.87 4.87 3.56
C LYS A 57 -18.59 4.25 3.02
N ALA A 58 -17.75 5.07 2.40
CA ALA A 58 -16.38 4.73 2.05
C ALA A 58 -15.52 6.00 2.05
N VAL A 59 -14.22 5.84 2.32
CA VAL A 59 -13.25 6.94 2.41
C VAL A 59 -12.25 6.82 1.27
N ASP A 60 -12.01 7.94 0.61
CA ASP A 60 -10.94 8.19 -0.34
C ASP A 60 -9.81 8.93 0.35
N ARG A 61 -8.62 8.32 0.42
CA ARG A 61 -7.40 8.93 0.92
C ARG A 61 -6.51 9.32 -0.25
N GLU A 62 -6.16 10.59 -0.34
CA GLU A 62 -5.16 11.10 -1.27
C GLU A 62 -3.78 10.61 -0.89
N GLN A 63 -3.16 9.84 -1.78
CA GLN A 63 -1.88 9.20 -1.54
C GLN A 63 -1.05 9.20 -2.83
N GLY A 64 0.25 8.93 -2.68
CA GLY A 64 1.12 8.52 -3.77
C GLY A 64 1.67 7.12 -3.51
N GLN A 65 2.03 6.42 -4.58
CA GLN A 65 2.74 5.14 -4.50
C GLN A 65 3.87 5.09 -5.53
N TRP A 66 5.01 4.52 -5.17
CA TRP A 66 6.16 4.41 -6.04
C TRP A 66 6.02 3.24 -7.02
N PHE A 67 6.02 3.53 -8.32
CA PHE A 67 6.10 2.51 -9.37
C PHE A 67 7.17 2.86 -10.39
N GLY A 68 8.19 2.01 -10.50
CA GLY A 68 9.30 2.22 -11.43
C GLY A 68 10.08 3.51 -11.18
N GLY A 69 10.22 3.91 -9.91
CA GLY A 69 10.93 5.14 -9.53
C GLY A 69 10.15 6.44 -9.73
N ARG A 70 8.83 6.37 -9.97
CA ARG A 70 7.96 7.54 -10.06
C ARG A 70 6.79 7.41 -9.09
N ILE A 71 6.35 8.54 -8.54
CA ILE A 71 5.15 8.59 -7.69
C ILE A 71 3.92 8.59 -8.61
N VAL A 72 3.02 7.64 -8.35
CA VAL A 72 1.74 7.47 -9.03
C VAL A 72 0.62 7.97 -8.11
N PRO A 73 -0.19 8.96 -8.54
CA PRO A 73 -1.34 9.44 -7.78
C PRO A 73 -2.35 8.33 -7.48
N THR A 74 -2.64 8.13 -6.20
CA THR A 74 -3.36 6.95 -5.69
C THR A 74 -4.53 7.37 -4.80
N SER A 75 -5.66 6.68 -4.97
CA SER A 75 -6.80 6.72 -4.05
C SER A 75 -6.75 5.51 -3.11
N GLY A 76 -6.37 5.75 -1.86
CA GLY A 76 -6.43 4.73 -0.80
C GLY A 76 -7.85 4.59 -0.28
N ILE A 77 -8.51 3.46 -0.56
CA ILE A 77 -9.86 3.20 -0.04
C ILE A 77 -9.75 2.72 1.41
N ALA A 78 -10.49 3.38 2.29
CA ALA A 78 -10.57 3.02 3.70
C ALA A 78 -12.00 3.08 4.23
N GLY A 79 -12.22 2.54 5.44
CA GLY A 79 -13.44 2.76 6.21
C GLY A 79 -14.75 2.34 5.52
N VAL A 80 -14.70 1.35 4.62
CA VAL A 80 -15.88 0.86 3.89
C VAL A 80 -16.82 0.18 4.86
N ALA A 81 -18.03 0.74 5.01
CA ALA A 81 -19.02 0.24 5.94
C ALA A 81 -20.42 0.23 5.34
N THR A 82 -21.24 -0.71 5.77
CA THR A 82 -22.65 -0.86 5.36
C THR A 82 -23.48 -1.37 6.53
N ALA A 83 -24.63 -0.74 6.75
CA ALA A 83 -25.57 -1.10 7.79
C ALA A 83 -25.93 -2.59 7.71
N ALA A 84 -25.96 -3.27 8.86
CA ALA A 84 -25.97 -4.73 8.94
C ALA A 84 -27.17 -5.36 8.19
N GLU A 85 -28.36 -4.79 8.36
CA GLU A 85 -29.63 -5.23 7.78
C GLU A 85 -29.76 -4.92 6.27
N LEU A 86 -28.83 -4.14 5.73
CA LEU A 86 -28.77 -3.74 4.31
C LEU A 86 -27.55 -4.33 3.56
N ARG A 87 -26.76 -5.19 4.22
CA ARG A 87 -25.67 -5.93 3.56
C ARG A 87 -26.22 -6.82 2.43
N GLY A 88 -25.41 -7.03 1.39
CA GLY A 88 -25.80 -7.80 0.21
C GLY A 88 -26.75 -7.09 -0.76
N ARG A 89 -27.11 -5.82 -0.51
CA ARG A 89 -28.05 -5.04 -1.36
C ARG A 89 -27.36 -4.07 -2.34
N GLY A 90 -26.06 -4.23 -2.56
CA GLY A 90 -25.30 -3.42 -3.52
C GLY A 90 -24.89 -2.01 -3.04
N LEU A 91 -25.11 -1.64 -1.77
CA LEU A 91 -24.75 -0.31 -1.26
C LEU A 91 -23.24 -0.04 -1.26
N GLY A 92 -22.42 -1.06 -0.97
CA GLY A 92 -20.96 -0.97 -1.10
C GLY A 92 -20.52 -0.68 -2.54
N ARG A 93 -21.11 -1.36 -3.53
CA ARG A 93 -20.88 -1.08 -4.96
C ARG A 93 -21.27 0.35 -5.32
N LEU A 94 -22.43 0.80 -4.84
CA LEU A 94 -22.93 2.14 -5.09
C LEU A 94 -21.94 3.21 -4.62
N VAL A 95 -21.50 3.14 -3.34
CA VAL A 95 -20.58 4.14 -2.78
C VAL A 95 -19.19 4.07 -3.40
N LEU A 96 -18.65 2.87 -3.62
CA LEU A 96 -17.30 2.70 -4.18
C LEU A 96 -17.20 3.16 -5.64
N THR A 97 -18.24 2.93 -6.45
CA THR A 97 -18.24 3.38 -7.85
C THR A 97 -18.25 4.91 -7.95
N GLU A 98 -19.05 5.57 -7.10
CA GLU A 98 -19.08 7.04 -7.06
C GLU A 98 -17.77 7.61 -6.49
N LEU A 99 -17.18 6.93 -5.52
CA LEU A 99 -15.89 7.30 -4.95
C LEU A 99 -14.77 7.21 -5.99
N LEU A 100 -14.73 6.17 -6.82
CA LEU A 100 -13.78 6.05 -7.93
C LEU A 100 -13.89 7.18 -8.96
N ARG A 101 -15.12 7.66 -9.24
CA ARG A 101 -15.33 8.82 -10.11
C ARG A 101 -14.72 10.08 -9.50
N GLY A 102 -15.03 10.36 -8.24
CA GLY A 102 -14.47 11.50 -7.50
C GLY A 102 -12.95 11.43 -7.37
N ALA A 103 -12.39 10.23 -7.15
CA ALA A 103 -10.96 9.99 -7.08
C ALA A 103 -10.28 10.33 -8.42
N ARG A 104 -10.87 9.90 -9.55
CA ARG A 104 -10.39 10.25 -10.89
C ARG A 104 -10.43 11.75 -11.14
N GLU A 105 -11.54 12.41 -10.80
CA GLU A 105 -11.68 13.87 -10.97
C GLU A 105 -10.63 14.65 -10.18
N ARG A 106 -10.24 14.14 -9.01
CA ARG A 106 -9.12 14.68 -8.21
C ARG A 106 -7.74 14.42 -8.84
N GLY A 107 -7.64 13.47 -9.77
CA GLY A 107 -6.40 13.10 -10.47
C GLY A 107 -5.76 11.79 -9.99
N ALA A 108 -6.44 10.99 -9.16
CA ALA A 108 -5.96 9.66 -8.83
C ALA A 108 -6.09 8.74 -10.07
N VAL A 109 -5.02 8.02 -10.38
CA VAL A 109 -4.93 7.18 -11.59
C VAL A 109 -5.00 5.69 -11.24
N ILE A 110 -4.66 5.35 -9.99
CA ILE A 110 -4.87 4.03 -9.40
C ILE A 110 -5.59 4.15 -8.06
N SER A 111 -6.08 3.02 -7.56
CA SER A 111 -6.66 2.91 -6.24
C SER A 111 -6.15 1.65 -5.53
N THR A 112 -5.87 1.76 -4.24
CA THR A 112 -5.40 0.65 -3.41
C THR A 112 -6.20 0.54 -2.11
N LEU A 113 -6.25 -0.65 -1.53
CA LEU A 113 -6.96 -0.92 -0.28
C LEU A 113 -6.45 -2.19 0.39
N PHE A 114 -6.66 -2.30 1.70
CA PHE A 114 -6.54 -3.57 2.42
C PHE A 114 -7.92 -4.24 2.47
N ASP A 115 -7.99 -5.50 2.05
CA ASP A 115 -9.27 -6.21 2.02
C ASP A 115 -9.50 -7.05 3.28
N THR A 116 -10.72 -6.98 3.80
CA THR A 116 -11.23 -7.92 4.81
C THR A 116 -11.87 -9.14 4.17
N THR A 117 -12.42 -8.96 2.97
CA THR A 117 -12.89 -10.02 2.08
C THR A 117 -12.69 -9.53 0.63
N PRO A 118 -12.11 -10.32 -0.28
CA PRO A 118 -11.75 -9.81 -1.59
C PRO A 118 -12.92 -9.79 -2.59
N GLY A 119 -13.97 -10.59 -2.36
CA GLY A 119 -15.08 -10.79 -3.30
C GLY A 119 -15.75 -9.50 -3.77
N PRO A 120 -16.23 -8.62 -2.86
CA PRO A 120 -16.86 -7.35 -3.22
C PRO A 120 -15.95 -6.43 -4.05
N TYR A 121 -14.65 -6.38 -3.73
CA TYR A 121 -13.68 -5.53 -4.44
C TYR A 121 -13.29 -6.12 -5.80
N ARG A 122 -13.13 -7.45 -5.91
CA ARG A 122 -12.92 -8.16 -7.18
C ARG A 122 -14.08 -7.96 -8.15
N ALA A 123 -15.31 -7.95 -7.66
CA ALA A 123 -16.50 -7.62 -8.46
C ALA A 123 -16.51 -6.18 -9.00
N LEU A 124 -15.65 -5.32 -8.47
CA LEU A 124 -15.43 -3.95 -8.92
C LEU A 124 -14.07 -3.74 -9.62
N GLY A 125 -13.34 -4.82 -9.89
CA GLY A 125 -12.12 -4.79 -10.69
C GLY A 125 -10.82 -4.48 -9.94
N TRP A 126 -10.83 -4.52 -8.60
CA TRP A 126 -9.59 -4.64 -7.82
C TRP A 126 -9.06 -6.07 -7.89
N GLU A 127 -7.75 -6.25 -7.76
CA GLU A 127 -7.13 -7.55 -7.54
C GLU A 127 -6.06 -7.47 -6.45
N GLU A 128 -5.92 -8.54 -5.67
CA GLU A 128 -4.82 -8.72 -4.71
C GLU A 128 -3.48 -8.75 -5.46
N VAL A 129 -2.55 -7.91 -5.03
CA VAL A 129 -1.24 -7.75 -5.70
C VAL A 129 -0.05 -7.85 -4.73
N GLY A 130 -0.32 -7.92 -3.43
CA GLY A 130 0.67 -8.11 -2.39
C GLY A 130 0.04 -8.24 -1.02
N ALA A 131 0.87 -8.33 0.01
CA ALA A 131 0.43 -8.28 1.40
C ALA A 131 1.43 -7.50 2.26
N LEU A 132 0.94 -6.87 3.33
CA LEU A 132 1.75 -6.39 4.44
C LEU A 132 1.85 -7.51 5.47
N VAL A 133 3.08 -7.92 5.81
CA VAL A 133 3.33 -9.10 6.64
C VAL A 133 4.27 -8.76 7.78
N HIS A 134 3.83 -9.03 9.02
CA HIS A 134 4.73 -9.11 10.17
C HIS A 134 5.16 -10.56 10.36
N TYR A 135 6.46 -10.77 10.53
CA TYR A 135 7.05 -12.06 10.82
C TYR A 135 7.46 -12.13 12.29
N THR A 136 7.08 -13.21 12.93
CA THR A 136 7.63 -13.63 14.23
C THR A 136 9.01 -14.22 14.01
N VAL A 137 10.02 -13.61 14.64
CA VAL A 137 11.41 -14.07 14.68
C VAL A 137 11.83 -14.24 16.12
N ARG A 138 12.54 -15.33 16.44
CA ARG A 138 13.13 -15.50 17.77
C ARG A 138 14.25 -14.47 17.95
N THR A 139 14.19 -13.65 18.99
CA THR A 139 15.16 -12.57 19.22
C THR A 139 16.60 -13.09 19.33
N ARG A 140 16.79 -14.29 19.88
CA ARG A 140 18.12 -14.93 19.96
C ARG A 140 18.78 -15.18 18.60
N VAL A 141 18.00 -15.37 17.53
CA VAL A 141 18.53 -15.51 16.17
C VAL A 141 19.12 -14.17 15.71
N LEU A 142 18.45 -13.06 16.04
CA LEU A 142 18.96 -11.73 15.74
C LEU A 142 20.22 -11.40 16.56
N ALA A 143 20.34 -11.94 17.79
CA ALA A 143 21.51 -11.76 18.64
C ALA A 143 22.79 -12.41 18.09
N GLU A 144 22.66 -13.36 17.16
CA GLU A 144 23.80 -13.97 16.46
C GLU A 144 24.35 -13.08 15.33
N ILE A 145 23.61 -12.06 14.92
CA ILE A 145 24.03 -11.10 13.90
C ILE A 145 25.08 -10.16 14.48
N ARG A 146 26.25 -10.13 13.84
CA ARG A 146 27.30 -9.17 14.19
C ARG A 146 26.98 -7.80 13.61
N PRO A 147 27.03 -6.72 14.42
CA PRO A 147 26.94 -5.36 13.93
C PRO A 147 27.96 -5.08 12.81
N GLY A 148 27.59 -4.23 11.86
CA GLY A 148 28.50 -3.70 10.87
C GLY A 148 29.47 -2.68 11.48
N ALA A 149 30.72 -2.67 11.00
CA ALA A 149 31.70 -1.66 11.40
C ALA A 149 31.30 -0.27 10.89
N GLY A 150 31.75 0.79 11.57
CA GLY A 150 31.52 2.18 11.14
C GLY A 150 30.08 2.69 11.30
N ILE A 151 29.20 1.93 11.97
CA ILE A 151 27.82 2.34 12.25
C ILE A 151 27.61 2.51 13.76
N THR A 152 27.13 3.68 14.15
CA THR A 152 26.69 3.97 15.52
C THR A 152 25.17 4.09 15.57
N LEU A 153 24.55 3.56 16.62
CA LEU A 153 23.11 3.72 16.86
C LEU A 153 22.86 4.75 17.95
N ARG A 154 21.81 5.55 17.78
CA ARG A 154 21.28 6.45 18.82
C ARG A 154 19.77 6.68 18.65
N PRO A 155 19.07 7.13 19.70
CA PRO A 155 17.72 7.64 19.55
C PRO A 155 17.68 8.76 18.49
N ALA A 156 16.62 8.75 17.69
CA ALA A 156 16.30 9.82 16.77
C ALA A 156 15.87 11.07 17.54
N THR A 157 16.18 12.23 16.99
CA THR A 157 15.73 13.54 17.43
C THR A 157 14.85 14.15 16.34
N GLU A 158 14.13 15.22 16.65
CA GLU A 158 13.31 15.92 15.64
C GLU A 158 14.13 16.38 14.43
N ALA A 159 15.41 16.71 14.64
CA ALA A 159 16.33 17.12 13.58
C ALA A 159 16.68 15.97 12.60
N ASP A 160 16.48 14.71 13.00
CA ASP A 160 16.77 13.55 12.15
C ASP A 160 15.60 13.18 11.22
N ILE A 161 14.39 13.64 11.50
CA ILE A 161 13.18 13.24 10.76
C ILE A 161 13.28 13.53 9.25
N PRO A 162 13.83 14.67 8.78
CA PRO A 162 14.08 14.86 7.36
C PRO A 162 14.98 13.77 6.74
N ALA A 163 16.09 13.42 7.41
CA ALA A 163 17.02 12.41 6.92
C ALA A 163 16.43 10.99 6.95
N VAL A 164 15.60 10.68 7.96
CA VAL A 164 14.80 9.44 8.00
C VAL A 164 13.85 9.37 6.81
N GLY A 165 13.18 10.48 6.47
CA GLY A 165 12.33 10.59 5.29
C GLY A 165 13.11 10.35 3.99
N ASP A 166 14.35 10.82 3.91
CA ASP A 166 15.23 10.59 2.75
C ASP A 166 15.66 9.12 2.63
N VAL A 167 16.03 8.47 3.74
CA VAL A 167 16.31 7.02 3.80
C VAL A 167 15.13 6.21 3.29
N TYR A 168 13.92 6.49 3.81
CA TYR A 168 12.70 5.82 3.36
C TYR A 168 12.48 6.06 1.86
N ARG A 169 12.62 7.30 1.38
CA ARG A 169 12.36 7.65 -0.02
C ARG A 169 13.29 6.93 -0.99
N GLU A 170 14.56 6.75 -0.63
CA GLU A 170 15.53 6.04 -1.49
C GLU A 170 15.14 4.56 -1.68
N VAL A 171 14.68 3.90 -0.61
CA VAL A 171 14.19 2.53 -0.68
C VAL A 171 12.84 2.45 -1.39
N ALA A 172 11.90 3.35 -1.08
CA ALA A 172 10.58 3.36 -1.70
C ALA A 172 10.67 3.59 -3.21
N ARG A 173 11.55 4.50 -3.66
CA ARG A 173 11.77 4.80 -5.08
C ARG A 173 12.32 3.62 -5.88
N THR A 174 13.12 2.76 -5.26
CA THR A 174 13.67 1.57 -5.93
C THR A 174 12.77 0.33 -5.77
N SER A 175 11.72 0.44 -4.96
CA SER A 175 10.70 -0.59 -4.73
C SER A 175 9.49 -0.44 -5.66
N THR A 176 8.51 -1.33 -5.50
CA THR A 176 7.21 -1.29 -6.18
C THR A 176 6.10 -1.15 -5.14
N ALA A 177 5.18 -0.21 -5.38
CA ALA A 177 3.97 0.10 -4.61
C ALA A 177 4.13 0.77 -3.24
N MET A 178 5.34 0.88 -2.68
CA MET A 178 5.55 1.59 -1.40
C MET A 178 4.92 2.98 -1.41
N MET A 179 4.34 3.41 -0.29
CA MET A 179 3.64 4.70 -0.21
C MET A 179 4.62 5.86 -0.34
N ASP A 180 4.16 6.95 -0.94
CA ASP A 180 4.81 8.25 -0.83
C ASP A 180 4.42 8.90 0.49
N ARG A 181 5.38 8.98 1.41
CA ARG A 181 5.23 9.57 2.74
C ARG A 181 5.42 11.09 2.77
N SER A 182 4.96 11.80 1.73
CA SER A 182 5.03 13.26 1.64
C SER A 182 3.66 13.94 1.50
N GLY A 183 2.60 13.16 1.26
CA GLY A 183 1.25 13.67 1.08
C GLY A 183 0.52 14.05 2.38
N PRO A 184 -0.74 14.51 2.28
CA PRO A 184 -1.52 14.99 3.43
C PRO A 184 -1.71 13.95 4.56
N ALA A 185 -1.55 12.66 4.26
CA ALA A 185 -1.60 11.58 5.23
C ALA A 185 -0.36 11.48 6.14
N PHE A 186 0.72 12.20 5.84
CA PHE A 186 2.03 12.08 6.50
C PHE A 186 2.55 13.41 7.04
N VAL A 187 1.65 14.30 7.48
CA VAL A 187 1.98 15.65 7.99
C VAL A 187 2.15 15.71 9.52
N THR A 188 2.45 14.57 10.15
CA THR A 188 2.63 14.47 11.61
C THR A 188 3.86 15.28 12.06
N PRO A 189 3.73 16.14 13.09
CA PRO A 189 4.88 16.85 13.65
C PRO A 189 5.99 15.89 14.11
N PRO A 190 7.28 16.22 13.94
CA PRO A 190 8.40 15.38 14.36
C PRO A 190 8.30 14.86 15.81
N ALA A 191 7.97 15.73 16.76
CA ALA A 191 7.81 15.35 18.17
C ALA A 191 6.72 14.27 18.37
N GLU A 192 5.58 14.40 17.68
CA GLU A 192 4.48 13.44 17.77
C GLU A 192 4.83 12.12 17.07
N LEU A 193 5.50 12.18 15.91
CA LEU A 193 6.00 10.99 15.21
C LEU A 193 6.96 10.17 16.08
N LEU A 194 7.88 10.84 16.77
CA LEU A 194 8.82 10.19 17.69
C LEU A 194 8.09 9.62 18.91
N ALA A 195 7.14 10.35 19.49
CA ALA A 195 6.37 9.92 20.64
C ALA A 195 5.36 8.80 20.33
N GLY A 196 5.08 8.54 19.05
CA GLY A 196 4.19 7.47 18.59
C GLY A 196 4.77 6.06 18.73
N HIS A 197 6.05 5.94 19.09
CA HIS A 197 6.74 4.67 19.30
C HIS A 197 7.50 4.66 20.63
N ASP A 198 7.66 3.50 21.26
CA ASP A 198 8.54 3.37 22.43
C ASP A 198 10.00 3.69 22.07
N GLY A 199 10.40 3.45 20.82
CA GLY A 199 11.72 3.79 20.32
C GLY A 199 11.78 4.08 18.82
N PHE A 200 12.53 5.13 18.51
CA PHE A 200 12.93 5.48 17.15
C PHE A 200 14.45 5.55 17.13
N THR A 201 15.11 4.57 16.50
CA THR A 201 16.58 4.48 16.46
C THR A 201 17.08 4.84 15.07
N VAL A 202 18.11 5.69 14.97
CA VAL A 202 18.85 5.94 13.73
C VAL A 202 20.20 5.24 13.73
N ALA A 203 20.59 4.74 12.55
CA ALA A 203 21.92 4.25 12.25
C ALA A 203 22.71 5.36 11.53
N VAL A 204 23.84 5.74 12.13
CA VAL A 204 24.67 6.86 11.68
C VAL A 204 26.04 6.34 11.29
N ASP A 205 26.53 6.74 10.11
CA ASP A 205 27.86 6.38 9.63
C ASP A 205 28.97 7.24 10.25
N GLU A 206 30.24 6.95 9.91
CA GLU A 206 31.41 7.68 10.40
C GLU A 206 31.44 9.16 9.98
N ALA A 207 30.73 9.51 8.90
CA ALA A 207 30.59 10.89 8.42
C ALA A 207 29.46 11.65 9.14
N GLY A 208 28.70 10.99 10.03
CA GLY A 208 27.58 11.57 10.74
C GLY A 208 26.26 11.55 9.96
N ALA A 209 26.20 10.85 8.81
CA ALA A 209 24.99 10.75 8.00
C ALA A 209 24.07 9.63 8.52
N VAL A 210 22.77 9.90 8.56
CA VAL A 210 21.75 8.87 8.84
C VAL A 210 21.63 7.97 7.62
N VAL A 211 22.02 6.71 7.77
CA VAL A 211 22.05 5.68 6.70
C VAL A 211 21.07 4.53 6.96
N GLY A 212 20.30 4.62 8.04
CA GLY A 212 19.24 3.68 8.36
C GLY A 212 18.45 4.09 9.59
N TYR A 213 17.30 3.46 9.82
CA TYR A 213 16.50 3.66 11.02
C TYR A 213 15.65 2.43 11.33
N ALA A 214 15.16 2.37 12.58
CA ALA A 214 14.12 1.45 12.98
C ALA A 214 13.10 2.13 13.91
N THR A 215 11.81 1.84 13.71
CA THR A 215 10.74 2.18 14.65
C THR A 215 10.28 0.92 15.36
N TRP A 216 10.17 0.98 16.69
CA TRP A 216 9.86 -0.18 17.48
C TRP A 216 9.09 0.13 18.75
N ASP A 217 8.28 -0.85 19.16
CA ASP A 217 7.41 -0.81 20.33
C ASP A 217 7.71 -2.03 21.21
N ARG A 218 8.10 -1.78 22.47
CA ARG A 218 8.52 -2.82 23.41
C ARG A 218 7.35 -3.69 23.84
N GLY A 219 6.13 -3.16 23.82
CA GLY A 219 4.94 -3.89 24.26
C GLY A 219 5.00 -4.37 25.72
N PRO A 220 3.92 -4.99 26.24
CA PRO A 220 3.88 -5.49 27.60
C PRO A 220 4.66 -6.80 27.77
N GLY A 221 4.94 -7.17 29.03
CA GLY A 221 5.53 -8.46 29.41
C GLY A 221 7.06 -8.50 29.37
N TYR A 222 7.66 -9.25 30.30
CA TYR A 222 9.12 -9.43 30.45
C TYR A 222 9.53 -10.91 30.60
N ASP A 223 8.61 -11.82 30.32
CA ASP A 223 8.80 -13.27 30.38
C ASP A 223 8.73 -13.87 28.95
N ALA A 224 8.36 -15.15 28.84
CA ALA A 224 8.19 -15.85 27.56
C ALA A 224 7.18 -15.16 26.60
N SER A 225 6.28 -14.34 27.11
CA SER A 225 5.29 -13.59 26.33
C SER A 225 5.80 -12.24 25.81
N GLY A 226 6.99 -11.79 26.25
CA GLY A 226 7.56 -10.51 25.82
C GLY A 226 7.80 -10.45 24.32
N LYS A 227 7.27 -9.40 23.67
CA LYS A 227 7.37 -9.18 22.22
C LYS A 227 7.84 -7.76 21.92
N LEU A 228 8.82 -7.62 21.05
CA LEU A 228 9.21 -6.34 20.44
C LEU A 228 8.57 -6.24 19.05
N THR A 229 7.77 -5.21 18.78
CA THR A 229 7.20 -4.98 17.45
C THR A 229 8.06 -3.97 16.70
N VAL A 230 8.39 -4.25 15.45
CA VAL A 230 9.23 -3.42 14.60
C VAL A 230 8.50 -3.17 13.30
N ASP A 231 8.09 -1.93 13.11
CA ASP A 231 7.28 -1.52 11.97
C ASP A 231 8.18 -1.16 10.80
N ASP A 232 9.18 -0.30 10.98
CA ASP A 232 10.21 -0.10 9.98
C ASP A 232 11.56 -0.57 10.49
N LEU A 233 12.31 -1.26 9.64
CA LEU A 233 13.75 -1.45 9.76
C LEU A 233 14.33 -1.26 8.36
N ILE A 234 14.93 -0.11 8.12
CA ILE A 234 15.47 0.26 6.80
C ILE A 234 16.93 0.65 6.96
N GLY A 235 17.82 -0.02 6.23
CA GLY A 235 19.21 0.36 6.08
C GLY A 235 19.56 0.55 4.61
N LEU A 236 20.27 1.63 4.27
CA LEU A 236 20.79 1.88 2.93
C LEU A 236 22.07 1.07 2.65
N THR A 237 22.72 0.57 3.69
CA THR A 237 23.92 -0.25 3.60
C THR A 237 23.74 -1.59 4.32
N PRO A 238 24.52 -2.63 3.94
CA PRO A 238 24.57 -3.89 4.66
C PRO A 238 24.94 -3.70 6.14
N GLU A 239 25.86 -2.80 6.44
CA GLU A 239 26.33 -2.50 7.79
C GLU A 239 25.21 -1.91 8.64
N ALA A 240 24.46 -0.93 8.11
CA ALA A 240 23.33 -0.33 8.81
C ALA A 240 22.24 -1.37 9.12
N THR A 241 21.90 -2.20 8.13
CA THR A 241 20.90 -3.28 8.30
C THR A 241 21.32 -4.28 9.36
N ARG A 242 22.59 -4.74 9.34
CA ARG A 242 23.14 -5.66 10.35
C ARG A 242 23.13 -5.06 11.73
N THR A 243 23.57 -3.81 11.87
CA THR A 243 23.66 -3.13 13.16
C THR A 243 22.26 -2.90 13.77
N LEU A 244 21.26 -2.52 12.96
CA LEU A 244 19.87 -2.41 13.42
C LEU A 244 19.29 -3.75 13.86
N LEU A 245 19.52 -4.84 13.11
CA LEU A 245 19.06 -6.18 13.52
C LEU A 245 19.74 -6.67 14.79
N ALA A 246 21.06 -6.43 14.92
CA ALA A 246 21.81 -6.79 16.12
C ALA A 246 21.31 -6.05 17.37
N MET A 247 20.90 -4.78 17.23
CA MET A 247 20.23 -4.04 18.30
C MET A 247 18.96 -4.74 18.77
N LEU A 248 18.11 -5.20 17.86
CA LEU A 248 16.91 -5.97 18.21
C LEU A 248 17.29 -7.27 18.96
N GLY A 249 18.37 -7.93 18.54
CA GLY A 249 18.93 -9.11 19.22
C GLY A 249 19.31 -8.86 20.69
N GLY A 250 19.73 -7.64 21.03
CA GLY A 250 20.07 -7.24 22.41
C GLY A 250 18.92 -7.38 23.41
N TRP A 251 17.68 -7.48 22.94
CA TRP A 251 16.49 -7.64 23.78
C TRP A 251 16.20 -9.08 24.19
N ALA A 252 17.00 -10.06 23.77
CA ALA A 252 16.73 -11.49 23.93
C ALA A 252 16.46 -11.94 25.39
N SER A 253 16.96 -11.20 26.38
CA SER A 253 16.75 -11.50 27.81
C SER A 253 15.35 -11.14 28.33
N VAL A 254 14.62 -10.23 27.68
CA VAL A 254 13.34 -9.69 28.17
C VAL A 254 12.22 -9.72 27.13
N ALA A 255 12.55 -9.74 25.85
CA ALA A 255 11.63 -9.91 24.74
C ALA A 255 12.16 -11.05 23.84
N PRO A 256 11.79 -12.31 24.11
CA PRO A 256 12.29 -13.46 23.34
C PRO A 256 11.75 -13.52 21.90
N THR A 257 10.75 -12.69 21.56
CA THR A 257 10.14 -12.61 20.24
C THR A 257 10.25 -11.19 19.66
N VAL A 258 10.62 -11.10 18.39
CA VAL A 258 10.49 -9.89 17.56
C VAL A 258 9.40 -10.12 16.52
N LEU A 259 8.42 -9.24 16.46
CA LEU A 259 7.48 -9.10 15.34
C LEU A 259 8.03 -8.04 14.40
N ILE A 260 8.58 -8.44 13.25
CA ILE A 260 9.20 -7.51 12.29
C ILE A 260 8.43 -7.49 10.98
N ARG A 261 8.06 -6.30 10.51
CA ARG A 261 7.44 -6.13 9.19
C ARG A 261 8.51 -6.24 8.10
N LEU A 262 8.34 -7.20 7.19
CA LEU A 262 9.30 -7.46 6.11
C LEU A 262 8.58 -7.67 4.78
N GLY A 263 9.09 -7.05 3.72
CA GLY A 263 8.69 -7.36 2.35
C GLY A 263 9.19 -8.74 1.91
N THR A 264 8.57 -9.33 0.88
CA THR A 264 8.99 -10.66 0.38
C THR A 264 10.46 -10.69 -0.09
N ALA A 265 10.92 -9.59 -0.69
CA ALA A 265 12.27 -9.42 -1.23
C ALA A 265 13.20 -8.57 -0.32
N ASP A 266 12.84 -8.41 0.95
CA ASP A 266 13.60 -7.60 1.90
C ASP A 266 15.07 -8.07 2.09
N PRO A 267 16.07 -7.16 2.12
CA PRO A 267 17.47 -7.52 2.36
C PRO A 267 17.74 -8.29 3.66
N VAL A 268 16.88 -8.17 4.67
CA VAL A 268 16.95 -8.95 5.92
C VAL A 268 16.95 -10.46 5.64
N TRP A 269 16.34 -10.91 4.53
CA TRP A 269 16.35 -12.32 4.14
C TRP A 269 17.71 -12.85 3.70
N SER A 270 18.72 -12.00 3.49
CA SER A 270 20.12 -12.42 3.32
C SER A 270 20.86 -12.61 4.65
N LEU A 271 20.27 -12.18 5.77
CA LEU A 271 20.84 -12.26 7.11
C LEU A 271 20.10 -13.28 8.00
N LEU A 272 18.88 -13.66 7.62
CA LEU A 272 18.06 -14.63 8.33
C LEU A 272 17.74 -15.85 7.46
N ALA A 273 17.78 -17.04 8.05
CA ALA A 273 17.18 -18.20 7.41
C ALA A 273 15.65 -18.07 7.40
N ARG A 274 15.01 -18.43 6.29
CA ARG A 274 13.54 -18.37 6.17
C ARG A 274 12.82 -19.19 7.25
N GLY A 275 13.45 -20.28 7.74
CA GLY A 275 12.91 -21.11 8.81
C GLY A 275 12.93 -20.48 10.21
N ASP A 276 13.64 -19.36 10.40
CA ASP A 276 13.66 -18.61 11.67
C ASP A 276 12.58 -17.54 11.75
N ALA A 277 11.81 -17.34 10.68
CA ALA A 277 10.75 -16.35 10.58
C ALA A 277 9.43 -17.00 10.16
N THR A 278 8.37 -16.76 10.91
CA THR A 278 7.02 -17.26 10.62
C THR A 278 6.05 -16.09 10.47
N PRO A 279 5.22 -16.01 9.41
CA PRO A 279 4.19 -14.98 9.32
C PRO A 279 3.27 -15.00 10.54
N GLU A 280 3.17 -13.88 11.26
CA GLU A 280 2.25 -13.69 12.39
C GLU A 280 0.93 -13.10 11.89
N SER A 281 1.04 -12.04 11.08
CA SER A 281 -0.10 -11.35 10.48
C SER A 281 0.16 -11.16 9.00
N THR A 282 -0.89 -11.24 8.20
CA THR A 282 -0.83 -11.03 6.75
C THR A 282 -2.07 -10.24 6.38
N HIS A 283 -1.86 -9.03 5.87
CA HIS A 283 -2.91 -8.14 5.41
C HIS A 283 -2.79 -8.02 3.90
N PRO A 284 -3.55 -8.81 3.12
CA PRO A 284 -3.60 -8.68 1.69
C PRO A 284 -4.07 -7.28 1.31
N TRP A 285 -3.51 -6.76 0.23
CA TRP A 285 -3.92 -5.50 -0.32
C TRP A 285 -4.08 -5.60 -1.83
N MET A 286 -5.00 -4.80 -2.32
CA MET A 286 -5.47 -4.84 -3.68
C MET A 286 -5.12 -3.56 -4.42
N LEU A 287 -4.99 -3.67 -5.74
CA LEU A 287 -4.84 -2.54 -6.65
C LEU A 287 -5.96 -2.57 -7.69
N ARG A 288 -6.34 -1.36 -8.14
CA ARG A 288 -7.19 -1.13 -9.29
C ARG A 288 -6.62 0.02 -10.11
N VAL A 289 -6.59 -0.13 -11.43
CA VAL A 289 -6.34 1.00 -12.33
C VAL A 289 -7.64 1.78 -12.50
N VAL A 290 -7.61 3.09 -12.25
CA VAL A 290 -8.77 3.98 -12.33
C VAL A 290 -8.78 4.71 -13.66
N ASP A 291 -7.65 5.25 -14.11
CA ASP A 291 -7.49 5.89 -15.41
C ASP A 291 -6.28 5.28 -16.11
N ALA A 292 -6.51 4.37 -17.07
CA ALA A 292 -5.43 3.56 -17.65
C ALA A 292 -4.40 4.41 -18.43
N PRO A 293 -4.81 5.38 -19.28
CA PRO A 293 -3.86 6.28 -19.91
C PRO A 293 -3.02 7.08 -18.92
N ALA A 294 -3.64 7.67 -17.90
CA ALA A 294 -2.92 8.46 -16.91
C ALA A 294 -2.02 7.60 -16.01
N ALA A 295 -2.45 6.38 -15.66
CA ALA A 295 -1.64 5.43 -14.89
C ALA A 295 -0.38 5.01 -15.66
N VAL A 296 -0.53 4.68 -16.95
CA VAL A 296 0.61 4.33 -17.81
C VAL A 296 1.60 5.50 -17.95
N ALA A 297 1.10 6.74 -18.06
CA ALA A 297 1.93 7.94 -18.15
C ALA A 297 2.64 8.28 -16.83
N ALA A 298 2.00 8.03 -15.68
CA ALA A 298 2.56 8.30 -14.36
C ALA A 298 3.65 7.30 -13.95
N ARG A 299 3.46 6.02 -14.30
CA ARG A 299 4.38 4.92 -13.98
C ARG A 299 5.74 5.09 -14.66
N GLY A 300 6.82 4.76 -13.94
CA GLY A 300 8.14 4.59 -14.55
C GLY A 300 8.28 3.23 -15.21
N TRP A 301 8.87 3.20 -16.41
CA TRP A 301 9.08 1.97 -17.18
C TRP A 301 10.59 1.66 -17.30
N PRO A 302 10.97 0.41 -17.64
CA PRO A 302 12.38 0.07 -17.85
C PRO A 302 13.00 0.95 -18.95
N ARG A 303 14.10 1.64 -18.62
CA ARG A 303 14.71 2.66 -19.51
C ARG A 303 15.12 2.14 -20.88
N HIS A 304 15.56 0.89 -20.94
CA HIS A 304 16.05 0.25 -22.18
C HIS A 304 14.97 -0.52 -22.95
N LEU A 305 13.74 -0.56 -22.43
CA LEU A 305 12.63 -1.18 -23.13
C LEU A 305 12.06 -0.20 -24.17
N THR A 306 11.98 -0.64 -25.41
CA THR A 306 11.21 0.04 -26.46
C THR A 306 10.32 -0.98 -27.16
N GLY A 307 9.04 -0.65 -27.32
CA GLY A 307 8.11 -1.51 -28.02
C GLY A 307 6.67 -1.04 -27.91
N GLU A 308 5.80 -1.68 -28.68
CA GLU A 308 4.38 -1.34 -28.78
C GLU A 308 3.51 -2.59 -28.72
N VAL A 309 2.33 -2.47 -28.11
CA VAL A 309 1.31 -3.53 -28.12
C VAL A 309 -0.09 -2.92 -28.12
N ASP A 310 -0.96 -3.48 -28.95
CA ASP A 310 -2.36 -3.07 -29.04
C ASP A 310 -3.18 -3.83 -27.99
N LEU A 311 -3.77 -3.10 -27.06
CA LEU A 311 -4.58 -3.57 -25.95
C LEU A 311 -6.07 -3.34 -26.22
N GLU A 312 -6.91 -4.24 -25.72
CA GLU A 312 -8.34 -4.00 -25.54
C GLU A 312 -8.68 -4.09 -24.04
N LEU A 313 -9.17 -2.99 -23.49
CA LEU A 313 -9.55 -2.87 -22.08
C LEU A 313 -11.07 -2.92 -21.95
N THR A 314 -11.57 -3.75 -21.05
CA THR A 314 -13.00 -3.85 -20.70
C THR A 314 -13.19 -3.50 -19.24
N ASP A 315 -14.01 -2.49 -18.92
CA ASP A 315 -14.25 -2.10 -17.52
C ASP A 315 -15.60 -1.38 -17.36
N ASP A 316 -16.61 -2.09 -16.87
CA ASP A 316 -17.96 -1.52 -16.66
C ASP A 316 -18.04 -0.56 -15.45
N VAL A 317 -17.03 -0.57 -14.58
CA VAL A 317 -16.99 0.28 -13.37
C VAL A 317 -16.28 1.59 -13.66
N CYS A 318 -15.24 1.56 -14.49
CA CYS A 318 -14.50 2.72 -15.00
C CYS A 318 -14.65 2.84 -16.52
N PRO A 319 -15.87 3.07 -17.06
CA PRO A 319 -16.14 3.03 -18.50
C PRO A 319 -15.39 4.11 -19.29
N TRP A 320 -14.87 5.14 -18.63
CA TRP A 320 -14.12 6.22 -19.26
C TRP A 320 -12.76 5.79 -19.83
N HIS A 321 -12.21 4.63 -19.44
CA HIS A 321 -10.95 4.11 -19.99
C HIS A 321 -11.10 2.82 -20.79
N GLN A 322 -12.34 2.38 -21.06
CA GLN A 322 -12.58 1.16 -21.81
C GLN A 322 -12.35 1.40 -23.31
N GLY A 323 -11.96 0.36 -24.04
CA GLY A 323 -11.75 0.41 -25.49
C GLY A 323 -10.38 -0.07 -25.91
N ARG A 324 -10.01 0.27 -27.16
CA ARG A 324 -8.74 -0.15 -27.76
C ARG A 324 -7.70 0.94 -27.59
N TYR A 325 -6.50 0.51 -27.24
CA TYR A 325 -5.35 1.38 -27.08
C TYR A 325 -4.09 0.77 -27.66
N ARG A 326 -3.17 1.61 -28.11
CA ARG A 326 -1.78 1.24 -28.37
C ARG A 326 -0.93 1.68 -27.18
N LEU A 327 -0.38 0.70 -26.45
CA LEU A 327 0.65 0.94 -25.45
C LEU A 327 1.98 1.16 -26.18
N LYS A 328 2.64 2.27 -25.91
CA LYS A 328 3.99 2.58 -26.41
C LYS A 328 4.93 2.81 -25.23
N LEU A 329 6.04 2.07 -25.21
CA LEU A 329 7.07 2.19 -24.18
C LEU A 329 8.37 2.65 -24.85
N SER A 330 9.04 3.65 -24.29
CA SER A 330 10.37 4.06 -24.72
C SER A 330 11.04 4.97 -23.67
N GLN A 331 12.36 4.84 -23.51
CA GLN A 331 13.17 5.72 -22.64
C GLN A 331 12.67 5.81 -21.19
N GLY A 332 12.02 4.75 -20.69
CA GLY A 332 11.44 4.70 -19.36
C GLY A 332 10.10 5.41 -19.19
N TYR A 333 9.48 5.83 -20.29
CA TYR A 333 8.15 6.43 -20.33
C TYR A 333 7.17 5.52 -21.07
N GLY A 334 5.90 5.64 -20.69
CA GLY A 334 4.79 4.93 -21.33
C GLY A 334 3.71 5.89 -21.81
N ARG A 335 3.06 5.56 -22.91
CA ARG A 335 1.84 6.21 -23.40
C ARG A 335 0.83 5.16 -23.80
N LEU A 336 -0.44 5.43 -23.52
CA LEU A 336 -1.55 4.59 -23.93
C LEU A 336 -2.46 5.42 -24.84
N GLU A 337 -2.27 5.28 -26.16
CA GLU A 337 -2.95 6.09 -27.17
C GLU A 337 -4.22 5.39 -27.66
N PRO A 338 -5.36 6.09 -27.82
CA PRO A 338 -6.57 5.47 -28.37
C PRO A 338 -6.34 4.84 -29.75
N GLY A 339 -6.90 3.65 -29.98
CA GLY A 339 -6.82 2.94 -31.26
C GLY A 339 -6.07 1.60 -31.18
N GLY A 340 -5.59 1.13 -32.33
CA GLY A 340 -4.95 -0.19 -32.45
C GLY A 340 -5.95 -1.34 -32.66
N ALA A 341 -5.40 -2.54 -32.87
CA ALA A 341 -6.15 -3.73 -33.23
C ALA A 341 -6.85 -4.43 -32.05
N GLY A 342 -6.48 -4.11 -30.81
CA GLY A 342 -6.97 -4.83 -29.62
C GLY A 342 -6.41 -6.26 -29.52
N THR A 343 -5.15 -6.45 -29.93
CA THR A 343 -4.47 -7.75 -30.02
C THR A 343 -4.47 -8.51 -28.69
N VAL A 344 -4.25 -7.81 -27.57
CA VAL A 344 -4.28 -8.38 -26.22
C VAL A 344 -5.44 -7.79 -25.43
N ARG A 345 -6.35 -8.64 -24.95
CA ARG A 345 -7.45 -8.22 -24.09
C ARG A 345 -7.08 -8.41 -22.62
N LEU A 346 -7.30 -7.38 -21.81
CA LEU A 346 -7.13 -7.41 -20.36
C LEU A 346 -8.46 -7.11 -19.65
N THR A 347 -8.79 -7.94 -18.66
CA THR A 347 -9.86 -7.62 -17.70
C THR A 347 -9.38 -6.54 -16.72
N PRO A 348 -10.26 -5.89 -15.93
CA PRO A 348 -9.83 -4.92 -14.93
C PRO A 348 -8.84 -5.51 -13.90
N ARG A 349 -9.11 -6.75 -13.48
CA ARG A 349 -8.25 -7.52 -12.57
C ARG A 349 -6.91 -7.86 -13.22
N GLY A 350 -6.93 -8.24 -14.50
CA GLY A 350 -5.71 -8.46 -15.27
C GLY A 350 -4.85 -7.21 -15.41
N LEU A 351 -5.49 -6.08 -15.72
CA LEU A 351 -4.83 -4.78 -15.82
C LEU A 351 -4.21 -4.39 -14.48
N ALA A 352 -4.91 -4.57 -13.35
CA ALA A 352 -4.39 -4.31 -12.02
C ALA A 352 -3.15 -5.16 -11.70
N SER A 353 -3.25 -6.49 -11.85
CA SER A 353 -2.15 -7.41 -11.53
C SER A 353 -0.95 -7.23 -12.45
N TRP A 354 -1.17 -6.98 -13.75
CA TRP A 354 -0.10 -6.67 -14.69
C TRP A 354 0.57 -5.35 -14.31
N TYR A 355 -0.20 -4.26 -14.19
CA TYR A 355 0.32 -2.92 -13.89
C TYR A 355 1.19 -2.90 -12.62
N ALA A 356 0.74 -3.62 -11.59
CA ALA A 356 1.47 -3.76 -10.35
C ALA A 356 2.78 -4.56 -10.52
N GLY A 357 2.90 -5.42 -11.53
CA GLY A 357 3.98 -6.40 -11.64
C GLY A 357 3.77 -7.63 -10.74
N ALA A 358 2.53 -7.87 -10.28
CA ALA A 358 2.18 -8.99 -9.41
C ALA A 358 1.97 -10.31 -10.18
N ALA A 359 1.67 -10.24 -11.47
CA ALA A 359 1.45 -11.42 -12.31
C ALA A 359 2.09 -11.29 -13.70
N THR A 360 2.72 -12.37 -14.13
CA THR A 360 3.20 -12.55 -15.50
C THR A 360 2.03 -12.77 -16.47
N PRO A 361 2.18 -12.47 -17.77
CA PRO A 361 1.16 -12.77 -18.78
C PRO A 361 0.69 -14.24 -18.77
N GLN A 362 1.60 -15.18 -18.49
CA GLN A 362 1.27 -16.61 -18.40
C GLN A 362 0.33 -16.91 -17.22
N GLN A 363 0.56 -16.30 -16.06
CA GLN A 363 -0.35 -16.40 -14.92
C GLN A 363 -1.71 -15.76 -15.25
N LEU A 364 -1.72 -14.59 -15.88
CA LEU A 364 -2.96 -13.90 -16.27
C LEU A 364 -3.80 -14.71 -17.26
N ARG A 365 -3.17 -15.39 -18.23
CA ARG A 365 -3.86 -16.29 -19.16
C ARG A 365 -4.51 -17.47 -18.43
N ARG A 366 -3.77 -18.11 -17.53
CA ARG A 366 -4.28 -19.25 -16.73
C ARG A 366 -5.45 -18.86 -15.82
N SER A 367 -5.48 -17.62 -15.36
CA SER A 367 -6.58 -17.05 -14.56
C SER A 367 -7.72 -16.46 -15.41
N GLY A 368 -7.61 -16.47 -16.74
CA GLY A 368 -8.62 -15.89 -17.64
C GLY A 368 -8.66 -14.36 -17.66
N PHE A 369 -7.61 -13.69 -17.19
CA PHE A 369 -7.52 -12.22 -17.14
C PHE A 369 -6.83 -11.60 -18.35
N LEU A 370 -6.14 -12.41 -19.15
CA LEU A 370 -5.48 -12.01 -20.39
C LEU A 370 -5.83 -13.00 -21.50
N SER A 371 -6.24 -12.50 -22.67
CA SER A 371 -6.48 -13.31 -23.87
C SER A 371 -6.00 -12.60 -25.15
N GLY A 372 -5.91 -13.32 -26.27
CA GLY A 372 -5.32 -12.79 -27.52
C GLY A 372 -3.78 -12.73 -27.48
N GLY A 373 -3.16 -12.10 -28.47
CA GLY A 373 -1.70 -11.96 -28.58
C GLY A 373 -0.92 -13.25 -28.83
N ASP A 374 0.41 -13.11 -28.76
CA ASP A 374 1.40 -14.15 -28.98
C ASP A 374 2.56 -14.06 -27.95
N THR A 375 3.58 -14.90 -28.13
CA THR A 375 4.75 -14.93 -27.24
C THR A 375 5.53 -13.61 -27.24
N GLY A 376 5.58 -12.88 -28.36
CA GLY A 376 6.27 -11.59 -28.44
C GLY A 376 5.55 -10.51 -27.62
N THR A 377 4.21 -10.47 -27.70
CA THR A 377 3.42 -9.58 -26.84
C THR A 377 3.55 -9.94 -25.36
N ASP A 378 3.61 -11.23 -25.02
CA ASP A 378 3.82 -11.68 -23.65
C ASP A 378 5.20 -11.28 -23.12
N ASP A 379 6.26 -11.40 -23.92
CA ASP A 379 7.60 -11.01 -23.52
C ASP A 379 7.72 -9.50 -23.29
N LEU A 380 7.08 -8.69 -24.14
CA LEU A 380 7.01 -7.24 -23.94
C LEU A 380 6.26 -6.90 -22.64
N LEU A 381 5.07 -7.46 -22.42
CA LEU A 381 4.27 -7.19 -21.23
C LEU A 381 4.97 -7.66 -19.95
N ARG A 382 5.63 -8.81 -19.97
CA ARG A 382 6.44 -9.31 -18.83
C ARG A 382 7.60 -8.38 -18.53
N THR A 383 8.32 -7.93 -19.57
CA THR A 383 9.49 -7.05 -19.41
C THR A 383 9.08 -5.67 -18.93
N ALA A 384 7.95 -5.14 -19.39
CA ALA A 384 7.44 -3.81 -19.03
C ALA A 384 7.22 -3.64 -17.52
N THR A 385 6.86 -4.72 -16.83
CA THR A 385 6.56 -4.72 -15.40
C THR A 385 7.56 -5.54 -14.59
N ALA A 386 8.70 -5.89 -15.19
CA ALA A 386 9.79 -6.54 -14.48
C ALA A 386 10.37 -5.62 -13.39
N GLY A 387 10.64 -6.18 -12.22
CA GLY A 387 11.14 -5.43 -11.07
C GLY A 387 10.81 -6.13 -9.74
N PRO A 388 11.02 -5.43 -8.62
CA PRO A 388 10.63 -5.92 -7.30
C PRO A 388 9.14 -6.20 -7.23
N VAL A 389 8.78 -7.22 -6.46
CA VAL A 389 7.38 -7.53 -6.17
C VAL A 389 6.73 -6.39 -5.38
N PRO A 390 5.43 -6.12 -5.60
CA PRO A 390 4.74 -5.03 -4.89
C PRO A 390 4.79 -5.21 -3.38
N THR A 391 5.14 -4.16 -2.65
CA THR A 391 5.30 -4.15 -1.19
C THR A 391 4.69 -2.89 -0.60
N LEU A 392 4.02 -3.03 0.55
CA LEU A 392 3.51 -1.92 1.37
C LEU A 392 3.98 -2.08 2.81
N HIS A 393 4.39 -0.97 3.42
CA HIS A 393 4.74 -0.88 4.84
C HIS A 393 3.67 -0.13 5.65
N ASP A 394 2.69 0.47 5.00
CA ASP A 394 1.72 1.33 5.66
C ASP A 394 0.32 0.73 5.50
N TYR A 395 -0.34 0.48 6.63
CA TYR A 395 -1.75 0.09 6.67
C TYR A 395 -2.64 1.34 6.70
N PHE A 396 -3.83 1.29 6.09
CA PHE A 396 -4.75 2.43 6.08
C PHE A 396 -6.24 2.12 5.97
#